data_AF-A0A661SSS0-F1
#
_entry.id   AF-A0A661SSS0-F1
#
_cell.length_a   1.000
_cell.length_b   1.000
_cell.length_c   1.000
_cell.angle_alpha   90.00
_cell.angle_beta   90.00
_cell.angle_gamma   90.00
#
_symmetry.space_group_name_H-M   'P 1'
#
loop_
_entity.id
_entity.type
_entity.pdbx_description
1 polymer ?
#
loop_
_entity_poly.entity_id
_entity_poly.type
_entity_poly.pdbx_seq_one_letter_code
_entity_poly.pdbx_strand_id
1 'polypeptide(L)'
;MSPEVPISDWLRKTLAITSKIPLKSEKARSEGMIAPILFELKERNEDKITLLSGEYLDIDPQQGLNGECDFILTKTPYSTTLESPVFCVVEAKQHILENSLGQGVAQMVGAREFNRVEGTAVETIFGAVTSGEVWQFLKLSDSTIYTDRQRYFIENPARLSGILQSIVDFY
;
A
#
# COMPACT_ATOMS: atom_id res chain seq x y z
N MET A 1 2.91 12.21 -14.93
CA MET A 1 3.71 11.02 -14.58
C MET A 1 4.61 11.41 -13.43
N SER A 2 4.54 10.72 -12.29
CA SER A 2 5.45 10.96 -11.17
C SER A 2 6.91 10.79 -11.60
N PRO A 3 7.85 11.62 -11.11
CA PRO A 3 9.27 11.44 -11.41
C PRO A 3 9.77 10.12 -10.79
N GLU A 4 10.78 9.49 -11.40
CA GLU A 4 11.46 8.37 -10.77
C GLU A 4 12.27 8.87 -9.57
N VAL A 5 12.31 8.07 -8.51
CA VAL A 5 13.10 8.34 -7.31
C VAL A 5 14.22 7.30 -7.23
N PRO A 6 15.51 7.69 -7.11
CA PRO A 6 16.60 6.73 -6.97
C PRO A 6 16.38 5.82 -5.76
N ILE A 7 16.58 4.52 -5.90
CA ILE A 7 16.47 3.56 -4.79
C ILE A 7 17.78 3.46 -3.98
N SER A 8 17.68 3.12 -2.70
CA SER A 8 18.84 2.85 -1.85
C SER A 8 19.61 1.59 -2.27
N ASP A 9 20.87 1.49 -1.81
CA ASP A 9 21.65 0.26 -1.94
C ASP A 9 21.03 -0.90 -1.15
N TRP A 10 20.36 -0.60 -0.02
CA TRP A 10 19.65 -1.60 0.77
C TRP A 10 18.53 -2.24 -0.05
N LEU A 11 17.65 -1.45 -0.65
CA LEU A 11 16.55 -1.97 -1.46
C LEU A 11 17.08 -2.74 -2.68
N ARG A 12 18.07 -2.19 -3.38
CA ARG A 12 18.71 -2.86 -4.53
C ARG A 12 19.26 -4.23 -4.14
N LYS A 13 19.98 -4.31 -3.01
CA LYS A 13 20.59 -5.55 -2.53
C LYS A 13 19.53 -6.55 -2.08
N THR A 14 18.51 -6.10 -1.35
CA THR A 14 17.42 -6.94 -0.86
C THR A 14 16.66 -7.58 -2.02
N LEU A 15 16.24 -6.79 -3.01
CA LEU A 15 15.54 -7.33 -4.20
C LEU A 15 16.41 -8.31 -4.99
N ALA A 16 17.72 -8.06 -5.10
CA ALA A 16 18.65 -8.98 -5.77
C ALA A 16 18.88 -10.30 -5.00
N ILE A 17 18.66 -10.31 -3.68
CA ILE A 17 18.70 -11.51 -2.86
C ILE A 17 17.38 -12.28 -3.01
N THR A 18 16.25 -11.60 -2.85
CA THR A 18 14.92 -12.23 -2.84
C THR A 18 14.55 -12.75 -4.22
N SER A 19 15.04 -12.14 -5.31
CA SER A 19 14.88 -12.67 -6.67
C SER A 19 15.54 -14.03 -6.92
N LYS A 20 16.42 -14.48 -6.02
CA LYS A 20 17.10 -15.79 -6.10
C LYS A 20 16.45 -16.86 -5.23
N ILE A 21 15.37 -16.52 -4.52
CA ILE A 21 14.64 -17.42 -3.61
C ILE A 21 13.28 -17.77 -4.26
N PRO A 22 12.78 -19.01 -4.12
CA PRO A 22 11.44 -19.36 -4.59
C PRO A 22 10.33 -18.69 -3.75
N LEU A 23 9.72 -17.62 -4.26
CA LEU A 23 8.66 -16.86 -3.57
C LEU A 23 7.26 -17.44 -3.87
N LYS A 24 7.01 -18.67 -3.42
CA LYS A 24 5.79 -19.43 -3.77
C LYS A 24 4.56 -19.09 -2.91
N SER A 25 4.75 -18.78 -1.63
CA SER A 25 3.65 -18.44 -0.73
C SER A 25 3.35 -16.94 -0.74
N GLU A 26 2.12 -16.57 -0.34
CA GLU A 26 1.72 -15.18 -0.08
C GLU A 26 2.71 -14.52 0.89
N LYS A 27 2.97 -15.18 2.02
CA LYS A 27 3.96 -14.72 3.00
C LYS A 27 5.35 -14.45 2.40
N ALA A 28 5.86 -15.36 1.56
CA ALA A 28 7.19 -15.17 0.95
C ALA A 28 7.23 -13.96 0.01
N ARG A 29 6.15 -13.68 -0.74
CA ARG A 29 6.07 -12.50 -1.62
C ARG A 29 5.88 -11.22 -0.84
N SER A 30 5.01 -11.24 0.16
CA SER A 30 4.81 -10.14 1.08
C SER A 30 6.16 -9.71 1.69
N GLU A 31 6.92 -10.65 2.26
CA GLU A 31 8.23 -10.36 2.90
C GLU A 31 9.35 -10.07 1.88
N GLY A 32 9.33 -10.71 0.71
CA GLY A 32 10.43 -10.70 -0.24
C GLY A 32 10.33 -9.65 -1.37
N MET A 33 9.14 -9.15 -1.65
CA MET A 33 8.87 -8.23 -2.76
C MET A 33 8.12 -6.97 -2.31
N ILE A 34 7.05 -7.11 -1.53
CA ILE A 34 6.17 -5.98 -1.18
C ILE A 34 6.76 -5.18 -0.02
N ALA A 35 7.01 -5.83 1.12
CA ALA A 35 7.53 -5.19 2.32
C ALA A 35 8.85 -4.42 2.08
N PRO A 36 9.84 -4.92 1.30
CA PRO A 36 11.06 -4.16 1.03
C PRO A 36 10.80 -2.80 0.36
N ILE A 37 9.85 -2.73 -0.58
CA ILE A 37 9.47 -1.47 -1.24
C ILE A 37 8.81 -0.51 -0.26
N LEU A 38 7.97 -1.02 0.64
CA LEU A 38 7.28 -0.20 1.65
C LEU A 38 8.22 0.25 2.77
N PHE A 39 9.20 -0.58 3.15
CA PHE A 39 10.25 -0.20 4.12
C PHE A 39 11.15 0.90 3.58
N GLU A 40 11.55 0.84 2.31
CA GLU A 40 12.28 1.94 1.66
C GLU A 40 11.47 3.24 1.72
N LEU A 41 10.16 3.19 1.46
CA LEU A 41 9.29 4.36 1.56
C LEU A 41 9.21 4.90 2.99
N LYS A 42 9.08 4.01 3.98
CA LYS A 42 9.07 4.38 5.41
C LYS A 42 10.39 4.99 5.85
N GLU A 43 11.52 4.43 5.45
CA GLU A 43 12.87 4.94 5.78
C GLU A 43 13.05 6.38 5.26
N ARG A 44 12.56 6.66 4.05
CA ARG A 44 12.61 8.01 3.45
C ARG A 44 11.71 9.04 4.12
N ASN A 45 10.69 8.60 4.83
CA ASN A 45 9.62 9.43 5.36
C ASN A 45 9.43 9.16 6.87
N GLU A 46 10.53 8.98 7.61
CA GLU A 46 10.51 8.46 8.97
C GLU A 46 9.54 9.22 9.89
N ASP A 47 9.61 10.55 9.83
CA ASP A 47 8.82 11.48 10.66
C ASP A 47 7.44 11.82 10.09
N LYS A 48 7.05 11.23 8.95
CA LYS A 48 5.78 11.57 8.27
C LYS A 48 4.76 10.45 8.28
N ILE A 49 5.22 9.20 8.20
CA ILE A 49 4.33 8.06 8.02
C ILE A 49 4.69 6.91 8.96
N THR A 50 3.70 6.09 9.25
CA THR A 50 3.88 4.75 9.84
C THR A 50 3.37 3.70 8.87
N LEU A 51 4.11 2.60 8.76
CA LEU A 51 3.70 1.41 8.03
C LEU A 51 3.21 0.37 9.03
N LEU A 52 1.97 -0.08 8.81
CA LEU A 52 1.31 -1.15 9.55
C LEU A 52 1.16 -2.35 8.62
N SER A 53 1.36 -3.56 9.12
CA SER A 53 1.27 -4.81 8.34
C SER A 53 0.44 -5.84 9.10
N GLY A 54 -0.59 -6.38 8.46
CA GLY A 54 -1.52 -7.34 9.06
C GLY A 54 -2.43 -6.72 10.14
N GLU A 55 -2.70 -5.41 10.06
CA GLU A 55 -3.61 -4.75 11.00
C GLU A 55 -5.08 -4.96 10.61
N TYR A 56 -5.94 -5.10 11.61
CA TYR A 56 -7.38 -5.22 11.42
C TYR A 56 -8.04 -3.84 11.28
N LEU A 57 -8.90 -3.72 10.27
CA LEU A 57 -9.74 -2.55 10.02
C LEU A 57 -11.21 -2.97 10.10
N ASP A 58 -11.75 -2.93 11.32
CA ASP A 58 -13.10 -3.38 11.65
C ASP A 58 -14.02 -2.20 11.94
N ILE A 59 -14.23 -1.34 10.95
CA ILE A 59 -14.97 -0.07 11.14
C ILE A 59 -16.49 -0.22 10.99
N ASP A 60 -16.95 -1.09 10.08
CA ASP A 60 -18.38 -1.36 9.91
C ASP A 60 -18.61 -2.82 9.51
N PRO A 61 -18.70 -3.73 10.50
CA PRO A 61 -18.95 -5.13 10.24
C PRO A 61 -20.29 -5.42 9.56
N GLN A 62 -21.30 -4.55 9.71
CA GLN A 62 -22.62 -4.76 9.09
C GLN A 62 -22.56 -4.53 7.58
N GLN A 63 -21.69 -3.64 7.13
CA GLN A 63 -21.41 -3.39 5.71
C GLN A 63 -20.27 -4.27 5.16
N GLY A 64 -19.73 -5.19 5.96
CA GLY A 64 -18.60 -6.03 5.56
C GLY A 64 -17.26 -5.28 5.49
N LEU A 65 -17.17 -4.10 6.12
CA LEU A 65 -15.92 -3.35 6.31
C LEU A 65 -15.23 -3.85 7.57
N ASN A 66 -14.88 -5.14 7.55
CA ASN A 66 -14.13 -5.83 8.59
C ASN A 66 -13.09 -6.75 7.94
N GLY A 67 -11.92 -6.86 8.58
CA GLY A 67 -10.87 -7.77 8.15
C GLY A 67 -9.46 -7.20 8.23
N GLU A 68 -8.53 -8.11 8.04
CA GLU A 68 -7.09 -7.84 8.01
C GLU A 68 -6.70 -7.13 6.71
N CYS A 69 -5.89 -6.09 6.84
CA CYS A 69 -5.24 -5.40 5.73
C CYS A 69 -3.78 -5.86 5.62
N ASP A 70 -3.32 -6.23 4.41
CA ASP A 70 -1.95 -6.72 4.23
C ASP A 70 -0.95 -5.63 4.63
N PHE A 71 -1.15 -4.40 4.14
CA PHE A 71 -0.44 -3.22 4.61
C PHE A 71 -1.30 -1.95 4.60
N ILE A 72 -1.07 -1.08 5.57
CA ILE A 72 -1.64 0.26 5.66
C ILE A 72 -0.51 1.25 5.92
N LEU A 73 -0.48 2.37 5.19
CA LEU A 73 0.27 3.55 5.60
C LEU A 73 -0.65 4.55 6.29
N THR A 74 -0.18 5.07 7.40
CA THR A 74 -0.81 6.17 8.14
C THR A 74 0.04 7.42 8.04
N LYS A 75 -0.59 8.59 8.16
CA LYS A 75 0.13 9.89 8.22
C LYS A 75 0.50 10.34 9.64
N THR A 76 0.27 9.49 10.65
CA THR A 76 0.74 9.77 12.01
C THR A 76 2.07 9.04 12.25
N PRO A 77 3.17 9.77 12.49
CA PRO A 77 4.45 9.14 12.79
C PRO A 77 4.42 8.43 14.14
N TYR A 78 5.12 7.29 14.23
CA TYR A 78 5.32 6.50 15.45
C TYR A 78 4.05 5.96 16.13
N SER A 79 2.89 5.99 15.47
CA SER A 79 1.68 5.35 16.00
C SER A 79 1.86 3.83 16.12
N THR A 80 1.46 3.26 17.25
CA THR A 80 1.38 1.79 17.46
C THR A 80 -0.01 1.24 17.17
N THR A 81 -0.94 2.11 16.78
CA THR A 81 -2.34 1.79 16.48
C THR A 81 -2.72 2.39 15.14
N LEU A 82 -3.81 1.89 14.55
CA LEU A 82 -4.34 2.50 13.34
C LEU A 82 -4.81 3.93 13.64
N GLU A 83 -4.25 4.91 12.93
CA GLU A 83 -4.62 6.32 13.03
C GLU A 83 -4.48 6.96 11.66
N SER A 84 -5.43 7.80 11.22
CA SER A 84 -5.33 8.53 9.95
C SER A 84 -4.79 7.71 8.74
N PRO A 85 -5.30 6.48 8.43
CA PRO A 85 -4.86 5.74 7.25
C PRO A 85 -5.00 6.55 5.96
N VAL A 86 -3.96 6.52 5.12
CA VAL A 86 -3.90 7.27 3.86
C VAL A 86 -3.67 6.40 2.63
N PHE A 87 -3.10 5.20 2.80
CA PHE A 87 -2.81 4.27 1.72
C PHE A 87 -3.00 2.82 2.15
N CYS A 88 -3.73 2.04 1.35
CA CYS A 88 -3.93 0.60 1.59
C CYS A 88 -3.24 -0.23 0.50
N VAL A 89 -2.54 -1.30 0.86
CA VAL A 89 -1.99 -2.27 -0.10
C VAL A 89 -2.63 -3.62 0.13
N VAL A 90 -3.15 -4.20 -0.94
CA VAL A 90 -3.71 -5.56 -0.97
C VAL A 90 -2.83 -6.47 -1.79
N GLU A 91 -2.43 -7.60 -1.23
CA GLU A 91 -1.79 -8.67 -1.97
C GLU A 91 -2.84 -9.41 -2.82
N ALA A 92 -2.56 -9.49 -4.12
CA ALA A 92 -3.38 -10.23 -5.06
C ALA A 92 -3.24 -11.72 -4.82
N LYS A 93 -4.32 -12.36 -4.39
CA LYS A 93 -4.36 -13.82 -4.22
C LYS A 93 -4.20 -14.50 -5.57
N GLN A 94 -3.44 -15.60 -5.59
CA GLN A 94 -3.14 -16.36 -6.81
C GLN A 94 -2.54 -15.51 -7.96
N HIS A 95 -1.97 -14.34 -7.66
CA HIS A 95 -1.39 -13.40 -8.63
C HIS A 95 -2.40 -12.76 -9.61
N ILE A 96 -3.71 -12.83 -9.33
CA ILE A 96 -4.74 -12.25 -10.20
C ILE A 96 -5.22 -10.94 -9.58
N LEU A 97 -4.67 -9.82 -10.07
CA LEU A 97 -4.96 -8.49 -9.54
C LEU A 97 -6.44 -8.13 -9.66
N GLU A 98 -7.09 -8.53 -10.76
CA GLU A 98 -8.48 -8.22 -11.07
C GLU A 98 -9.43 -8.75 -10.00
N ASN A 99 -9.12 -9.91 -9.41
CA ASN A 99 -9.94 -10.53 -8.37
C ASN A 99 -9.80 -9.80 -7.02
N SER A 100 -8.69 -9.09 -6.81
CA SER A 100 -8.40 -8.38 -5.57
C SER A 100 -8.76 -6.89 -5.62
N LEU A 101 -9.19 -6.36 -6.77
CA LEU A 101 -9.64 -4.96 -6.89
C LEU A 101 -10.82 -4.64 -5.97
N GLY A 102 -11.82 -5.53 -5.89
CA GLY A 102 -12.96 -5.34 -4.99
C GLY A 102 -12.55 -5.26 -3.52
N GLN A 103 -11.63 -6.14 -3.10
CA GLN A 103 -11.05 -6.13 -1.76
C GLN A 103 -10.26 -4.84 -1.48
N GLY A 104 -9.41 -4.42 -2.44
CA GLY A 104 -8.66 -3.16 -2.34
C GLY A 104 -9.58 -1.95 -2.17
N VAL A 105 -10.65 -1.86 -2.97
CA VAL A 105 -11.64 -0.80 -2.84
C VAL A 105 -12.37 -0.85 -1.49
N ALA A 106 -12.75 -2.03 -1.02
CA ALA A 106 -13.41 -2.17 0.28
C ALA A 106 -12.52 -1.69 1.44
N GLN A 107 -11.23 -2.05 1.44
CA GLN A 107 -10.27 -1.56 2.44
C GLN A 107 -10.08 -0.04 2.38
N MET A 108 -10.00 0.54 1.17
CA MET A 108 -9.92 1.99 1.01
C MET A 108 -11.17 2.71 1.54
N VAL A 109 -12.36 2.14 1.31
CA VAL A 109 -13.62 2.67 1.85
C VAL A 109 -13.64 2.57 3.38
N GLY A 110 -13.19 1.45 3.93
CA GLY A 110 -13.04 1.27 5.38
C GLY A 110 -12.07 2.30 5.99
N ALA A 111 -10.93 2.56 5.34
CA ALA A 111 -9.95 3.52 5.81
C ALA A 111 -10.50 4.95 5.82
N ARG A 112 -11.26 5.33 4.77
CA ARG A 112 -11.96 6.62 4.74
C ARG A 112 -13.02 6.73 5.83
N GLU A 113 -13.80 5.67 6.07
CA GLU A 113 -14.81 5.68 7.12
C GLU A 113 -14.17 5.76 8.51
N PHE A 114 -13.06 5.05 8.73
CA PHE A 114 -12.27 5.15 9.96
C PHE A 114 -11.82 6.60 10.19
N ASN A 115 -11.24 7.22 9.16
CA ASN A 115 -10.82 8.62 9.21
C ASN A 115 -11.96 9.58 9.56
N ARG A 116 -13.16 9.33 9.02
CA ARG A 116 -14.36 10.13 9.28
C ARG A 116 -14.84 9.98 10.72
N VAL A 117 -14.88 8.76 11.24
CA VAL A 117 -15.29 8.45 12.62
C VAL A 117 -14.31 9.08 13.62
N GLU A 118 -13.01 9.00 13.36
CA GLU A 118 -11.96 9.60 14.18
C GLU A 118 -11.83 11.13 13.98
N GLY A 119 -12.64 11.74 13.10
CA GLY A 119 -12.66 13.19 12.88
C GLY A 119 -11.41 13.74 12.19
N THR A 120 -10.68 12.91 11.45
CA THR A 120 -9.49 13.32 10.70
C THR A 120 -9.89 13.95 9.36
N ALA A 121 -9.17 14.98 8.90
CA ALA A 121 -9.44 15.66 7.64
C ALA A 121 -8.96 14.90 6.38
N VAL A 122 -8.85 13.57 6.43
CA VAL A 122 -8.35 12.73 5.32
C VAL A 122 -9.51 12.20 4.51
N GLU A 123 -9.78 12.85 3.38
CA GLU A 123 -10.88 12.48 2.47
C GLU A 123 -10.42 11.61 1.29
N THR A 124 -9.19 11.83 0.81
CA THR A 124 -8.60 11.01 -0.25
C THR A 124 -7.87 9.85 0.37
N ILE A 125 -8.11 8.64 -0.12
CA ILE A 125 -7.36 7.43 0.22
C ILE A 125 -6.74 6.88 -1.06
N PHE A 126 -5.44 6.64 -1.05
CA PHE A 126 -4.80 5.91 -2.14
C PHE A 126 -4.82 4.41 -1.85
N GLY A 127 -4.63 3.59 -2.89
CA GLY A 127 -4.45 2.17 -2.68
C GLY A 127 -3.64 1.51 -3.78
N ALA A 128 -3.20 0.29 -3.53
CA ALA A 128 -2.61 -0.55 -4.55
C ALA A 128 -3.04 -2.00 -4.38
N VAL A 129 -3.29 -2.67 -5.50
CA VAL A 129 -3.40 -4.13 -5.56
C VAL A 129 -2.15 -4.66 -6.24
N THR A 130 -1.47 -5.62 -5.63
CA THR A 130 -0.16 -6.09 -6.12
C THR A 130 0.06 -7.59 -5.93
N SER A 131 0.72 -8.24 -6.88
CA SER A 131 1.26 -9.60 -6.70
C SER A 131 2.70 -9.60 -6.14
N GLY A 132 3.24 -8.44 -5.76
CA GLY A 132 4.67 -8.20 -5.57
C GLY A 132 5.37 -7.80 -6.87
N GLU A 133 5.16 -8.56 -7.94
CA GLU A 133 5.79 -8.32 -9.26
C GLU A 133 5.16 -7.15 -10.00
N VAL A 134 3.82 -7.04 -9.95
CA VAL A 134 3.06 -5.99 -10.63
C VAL A 134 2.16 -5.25 -9.66
N TRP A 135 2.04 -3.94 -9.84
CA TRP A 135 1.30 -3.01 -9.00
C TRP A 135 0.27 -2.25 -9.83
N GLN A 136 -0.96 -2.22 -9.34
CA GLN A 136 -2.07 -1.46 -9.88
C GLN A 136 -2.52 -0.44 -8.83
N PHE A 137 -2.30 0.85 -9.10
CA PHE A 137 -2.65 1.92 -8.17
C PHE A 137 -4.09 2.39 -8.35
N LEU A 138 -4.67 2.81 -7.21
CA LEU A 138 -6.03 3.28 -7.04
C LEU A 138 -6.04 4.60 -6.26
N LYS A 139 -7.06 5.41 -6.49
CA LYS A 139 -7.38 6.59 -5.69
C LYS A 139 -8.88 6.62 -5.41
N LEU A 140 -9.25 6.70 -4.15
CA LEU A 140 -10.60 7.02 -3.69
C LEU A 140 -10.63 8.51 -3.36
N SER A 141 -11.48 9.26 -4.05
CA SER A 141 -11.77 10.67 -3.74
C SER A 141 -13.27 10.87 -3.84
N ASP A 142 -13.83 11.55 -2.84
CA ASP A 142 -15.27 11.67 -2.68
C ASP A 142 -15.89 10.26 -2.68
N SER A 143 -16.80 9.97 -3.61
CA SER A 143 -17.40 8.64 -3.80
C SER A 143 -16.92 7.93 -5.07
N THR A 144 -15.79 8.35 -5.64
CA THR A 144 -15.28 7.81 -6.91
C THR A 144 -13.95 7.07 -6.72
N ILE A 145 -13.89 5.85 -7.24
CA ILE A 145 -12.65 5.10 -7.41
C ILE A 145 -12.06 5.39 -8.78
N TYR A 146 -10.81 5.83 -8.79
CA TYR A 146 -9.98 5.97 -9.97
C TYR A 146 -8.92 4.88 -9.98
N THR A 147 -8.80 4.19 -11.11
CA THR A 147 -7.75 3.19 -11.35
C THR A 147 -6.73 3.76 -12.31
N ASP A 148 -5.45 3.70 -11.97
CA ASP A 148 -4.41 4.06 -12.93
C ASP A 148 -4.50 3.11 -14.14
N ARG A 149 -4.43 3.63 -15.36
CA ARG A 149 -4.47 2.78 -16.56
C ARG A 149 -3.18 1.97 -16.73
N GLN A 150 -2.10 2.42 -16.10
CA GLN A 150 -0.81 1.75 -16.17
C GLN A 150 -0.64 0.79 -14.99
N ARG A 151 -0.01 -0.35 -15.29
CA ARG A 151 0.55 -1.26 -14.30
C ARG A 151 2.04 -1.03 -14.21
N TYR A 152 2.57 -1.15 -13.00
CA TYR A 152 3.97 -0.89 -12.71
C TYR A 152 4.64 -2.16 -12.19
N PHE A 153 5.88 -2.38 -12.60
CA PHE A 153 6.56 -3.65 -12.40
C PHE A 153 7.77 -3.47 -11.48
N ILE A 154 8.05 -4.48 -10.66
CA ILE A 154 9.13 -4.45 -9.66
C ILE A 154 10.53 -4.34 -10.29
N GLU A 155 10.67 -4.67 -11.57
CA GLU A 155 11.88 -4.51 -12.38
C GLU A 155 12.29 -3.04 -12.56
N ASN A 156 11.34 -2.09 -12.41
CA ASN A 156 11.66 -0.67 -12.28
C ASN A 156 11.26 -0.15 -10.89
N PRO A 157 12.04 -0.49 -9.84
CA PRO A 157 11.71 -0.11 -8.48
C PRO A 157 11.82 1.41 -8.26
N ALA A 158 12.66 2.12 -9.04
CA ALA A 158 12.77 3.58 -8.98
C ALA A 158 11.48 4.27 -9.42
N ARG A 159 10.78 3.70 -10.41
CA ARG A 159 9.46 4.17 -10.82
C ARG A 159 8.40 3.92 -9.76
N LEU A 160 8.38 2.74 -9.15
CA LEU A 160 7.48 2.43 -8.04
C LEU A 160 7.71 3.37 -6.85
N SER A 161 8.97 3.57 -6.45
CA SER A 161 9.33 4.52 -5.39
C SER A 161 8.87 5.94 -5.71
N GLY A 162 8.95 6.37 -6.98
CA GLY A 162 8.47 7.68 -7.40
C GLY A 162 6.96 7.88 -7.26
N ILE A 163 6.17 6.86 -7.58
CA ILE A 163 4.71 6.88 -7.41
C ILE A 163 4.34 6.89 -5.94
N LEU A 164 4.94 5.99 -5.15
CA LEU A 164 4.72 5.90 -3.71
C LEU A 164 5.12 7.19 -3.00
N GLN A 165 6.25 7.81 -3.36
CA GLN A 165 6.64 9.10 -2.82
C GLN A 165 5.63 10.20 -3.18
N SER A 166 5.10 10.20 -4.40
CA SER A 166 4.06 11.16 -4.80
C SER A 166 2.76 11.01 -3.98
N ILE A 167 2.45 9.78 -3.54
CA ILE A 167 1.32 9.51 -2.65
C ILE A 167 1.60 10.08 -1.26
N VAL A 168 2.80 9.90 -0.72
CA VAL A 168 3.18 10.46 0.59
C VAL A 168 3.21 11.98 0.54
N ASP A 169 3.79 12.59 -0.50
CA ASP A 169 3.90 14.04 -0.67
C ASP A 169 2.55 14.74 -0.89
N PHE A 170 1.48 13.99 -1.17
CA PHE A 170 0.13 14.52 -1.26
C PHE A 170 -0.44 14.94 0.11
N TYR A 171 0.06 14.35 1.21
CA TYR A 171 -0.40 14.58 2.58
C TYR A 171 0.59 15.44 3.39
#